data_AF-A0A962RNM8-F1
#
_entry.id   AF-A0A962RNM8-F1
#
_cell.length_a   1.000
_cell.length_b   1.000
_cell.length_c   1.000
_cell.angle_alpha   90.00
_cell.angle_beta   90.00
_cell.angle_gamma   90.00
#
_symmetry.space_group_name_H-M   'P 1'
#
loop_
_entity.id
_entity.type
_entity.pdbx_description
1 polymer ?
#
loop_
_entity_poly.entity_id
_entity_poly.type
_entity_poly.pdbx_seq_one_letter_code
_entity_poly.pdbx_strand_id
1 'polypeptide(L)'
;MTSRSIQIALASVAALMIATGGHYLAVVGMVPIAESTGWPRAVPSTAYSLAILGMGVGGIWMGRWSDRVGVGWPIACGACSIALGGLWAGHAQSSWELLVANGLLIGLLG
;
A
#
# COMPACT_ATOMS: atom_id res chain seq x y z
N MET A 1 -12.20 -4.47 -31.86
CA MET A 1 -11.86 -4.03 -30.48
C MET A 1 -12.17 -2.54 -30.40
N THR A 2 -13.11 -2.14 -29.55
CA THR A 2 -13.62 -0.77 -29.47
C THR A 2 -12.64 0.13 -28.70
N SER A 3 -12.57 1.43 -29.03
CA SER A 3 -11.66 2.40 -28.38
C SER A 3 -11.72 2.37 -26.84
N ARG A 4 -12.91 2.13 -26.26
CA ARG A 4 -13.12 1.99 -24.81
C ARG A 4 -12.41 0.79 -24.18
N SER A 5 -12.33 -0.36 -24.86
CA SER A 5 -11.68 -1.55 -24.27
C SER A 5 -10.16 -1.37 -24.16
N ILE A 6 -9.56 -0.61 -25.09
CA ILE A 6 -8.13 -0.28 -25.04
C ILE A 6 -7.85 0.68 -23.88
N GLN A 7 -8.70 1.69 -23.67
CA GLN A 7 -8.56 2.62 -22.54
C GLN A 7 -8.61 1.90 -21.18
N ILE A 8 -9.54 0.96 -21.01
CA ILE A 8 -9.63 0.16 -19.78
C ILE A 8 -8.40 -0.73 -19.61
N ALA A 9 -7.95 -1.39 -20.68
CA ALA A 9 -6.75 -2.23 -20.62
C ALA A 9 -5.50 -1.43 -20.22
N LEU A 10 -5.30 -0.24 -20.81
CA LEU A 10 -4.19 0.65 -20.47
C LEU A 10 -4.29 1.14 -19.03
N ALA A 11 -5.48 1.50 -18.55
CA ALA A 11 -5.69 1.91 -17.17
C ALA A 11 -5.36 0.78 -16.19
N SER A 12 -5.81 -0.44 -16.47
CA SER A 12 -5.50 -1.62 -15.65
C SER A 12 -4.01 -1.95 -15.64
N VAL A 13 -3.33 -1.87 -16.78
CA VAL A 13 -1.88 -2.09 -16.86
C VAL A 13 -1.12 -1.02 -16.07
N ALA A 14 -1.50 0.25 -16.21
CA ALA A 14 -0.89 1.33 -15.44
C ALA A 14 -1.10 1.14 -13.93
N ALA A 15 -2.31 0.76 -13.50
CA ALA A 15 -2.62 0.48 -12.11
C ALA A 15 -1.77 -0.70 -11.57
N LEU A 16 -1.65 -1.79 -12.32
CA LEU A 16 -0.82 -2.93 -11.95
C LEU A 16 0.67 -2.57 -11.85
N MET A 17 1.18 -1.75 -12.77
CA MET A 17 2.57 -1.28 -12.74
C MET A 17 2.85 -0.43 -11.51
N ILE A 18 1.93 0.47 -11.15
CA ILE A 18 2.08 1.32 -9.95
C ILE A 18 1.97 0.47 -8.69
N ALA A 19 1.00 -0.44 -8.61
CA ALA A 19 0.80 -1.29 -7.44
C ALA A 19 2.02 -2.19 -7.19
N THR A 20 2.51 -2.88 -8.23
CA THR A 20 3.67 -3.77 -8.11
C THR A 20 4.98 -3.01 -7.92
N GLY A 21 5.18 -1.89 -8.65
CA GLY A 21 6.37 -1.04 -8.50
C GLY A 21 6.44 -0.38 -7.13
N GLY A 22 5.32 0.16 -6.63
CA GLY A 22 5.23 0.78 -5.31
C GLY A 22 5.57 -0.17 -4.17
N HIS A 23 5.17 -1.44 -4.30
CA HIS A 23 5.53 -2.48 -3.32
C HIS A 23 7.06 -2.66 -3.18
N TYR A 24 7.79 -2.67 -4.29
CA TYR A 24 9.26 -2.75 -4.26
C TYR A 24 9.94 -1.49 -3.72
N LEU A 25 9.37 -0.31 -4.00
CA LEU A 25 9.87 0.95 -3.44
C LEU A 25 9.78 0.95 -1.91
N ALA A 26 8.72 0.37 -1.34
CA ALA A 26 8.58 0.22 0.10
C ALA A 26 9.71 -0.63 0.70
N VAL A 27 10.10 -1.74 0.05
CA VAL A 27 11.22 -2.59 0.50
C VAL A 27 12.56 -1.85 0.47
N VAL A 28 12.84 -1.18 -0.65
CA VAL A 28 14.12 -0.47 -0.84
C VAL A 28 14.26 0.70 0.14
N GLY A 29 13.14 1.35 0.49
CA GLY A 29 13.11 2.44 1.45
C GLY A 29 13.46 2.04 2.90
N MET A 30 13.35 0.75 3.26
CA MET A 30 13.54 0.30 4.65
C MET A 30 14.98 0.49 5.16
N VAL A 31 15.98 0.37 4.30
CA VAL A 31 17.40 0.55 4.67
C VAL A 31 17.68 2.03 5.01
N PRO A 32 17.38 3.01 4.12
CA PRO A 32 17.50 4.43 4.46
C PRO A 32 16.70 4.86 5.69
N ILE A 33 15.52 4.27 5.92
CA ILE A 33 14.71 4.56 7.12
C ILE A 33 15.45 4.11 8.39
N ALA A 34 16.04 2.91 8.40
CA ALA A 34 16.82 2.45 9.56
C ALA A 34 18.05 3.34 9.82
N GLU A 35 18.74 3.76 8.76
CA GLU A 35 19.93 4.61 8.86
C GLU A 35 19.62 6.02 9.36
N SER A 36 18.54 6.64 8.86
CA SER A 36 18.16 8.01 9.21
C SER A 36 17.50 8.14 10.59
N THR A 37 16.76 7.11 11.03
CA THR A 37 16.09 7.11 12.34
C THR A 37 16.95 6.58 13.47
N GLY A 38 18.04 5.87 13.14
CA GLY A 38 18.85 5.13 14.12
C GLY A 38 18.14 3.92 14.74
N TRP A 39 16.98 3.52 14.22
CA TRP A 39 16.23 2.36 14.73
C TRP A 39 16.88 1.04 14.33
N PRO A 40 16.71 -0.03 15.13
CA PRO A 40 17.12 -1.37 14.72
C PRO A 40 16.44 -1.76 13.40
N ARG A 41 17.18 -2.43 12.50
CA ARG A 41 16.65 -2.95 11.21
C ARG A 41 15.41 -3.86 11.37
N ALA A 42 15.21 -4.41 12.57
CA ALA A 42 14.01 -5.16 12.91
C ALA A 42 12.72 -4.31 12.82
N VAL A 43 12.77 -3.00 13.11
CA VAL A 43 11.57 -2.15 13.13
C VAL A 43 11.01 -1.94 11.71
N PRO A 44 11.78 -1.45 10.72
CA PRO A 44 11.27 -1.30 9.35
C PRO A 44 10.89 -2.65 8.71
N SER A 45 11.65 -3.72 8.98
CA SER A 45 11.31 -5.08 8.52
C SER A 45 9.98 -5.58 9.10
N THR A 46 9.72 -5.30 10.37
CA THR A 46 8.44 -5.65 11.02
C THR A 46 7.29 -4.84 10.44
N ALA A 47 7.50 -3.54 10.18
CA ALA A 47 6.51 -2.69 9.53
C ALA A 47 6.13 -3.22 8.13
N TYR A 48 7.11 -3.61 7.33
CA TYR A 48 6.88 -4.22 6.01
C TYR A 48 6.17 -5.58 6.11
N SER A 49 6.56 -6.43 7.05
CA SER A 49 5.89 -7.72 7.30
C SER A 49 4.42 -7.52 7.67
N LEU A 50 4.14 -6.49 8.50
CA LEU A 50 2.78 -6.13 8.89
C LEU A 50 1.97 -5.59 7.71
N ALA A 51 2.60 -4.85 6.79
CA ALA A 51 1.96 -4.41 5.55
C ALA A 51 1.55 -5.59 4.65
N ILE A 52 2.42 -6.59 4.48
CA ILE A 52 2.08 -7.82 3.72
C ILE A 52 0.93 -8.57 4.38
N LEU A 53 0.97 -8.75 5.70
CA LEU A 53 -0.11 -9.39 6.44
C LEU A 53 -1.42 -8.59 6.31
N GLY A 54 -1.34 -7.27 6.45
CA GLY A 54 -2.43 -6.34 6.24
C GLY A 54 -3.03 -6.50 4.85
N MET A 55 -2.21 -6.49 3.79
CA MET A 55 -2.65 -6.65 2.41
C MET A 55 -3.32 -8.00 2.17
N GLY A 56 -2.80 -9.09 2.75
CA GLY A 56 -3.42 -10.40 2.67
C GLY A 56 -4.83 -10.43 3.28
N VAL A 57 -5.01 -9.86 4.47
CA VAL A 57 -6.31 -9.80 5.15
C VAL A 57 -7.24 -8.78 4.48
N GLY A 58 -6.72 -7.61 4.14
CA GLY A 58 -7.41 -6.49 3.51
C GLY A 58 -7.94 -6.84 2.13
N GLY A 59 -7.17 -7.58 1.34
CA GLY A 59 -7.58 -8.05 0.02
C GLY A 59 -8.85 -8.92 0.05
N ILE A 60 -9.06 -9.70 1.11
CA ILE A 60 -10.30 -10.47 1.29
C ILE A 60 -11.49 -9.52 1.48
N TRP A 61 -11.34 -8.52 2.34
CA TRP A 61 -12.40 -7.57 2.65
C TRP A 61 -12.71 -6.64 1.45
N MET A 62 -11.66 -6.09 0.82
CA MET A 62 -11.76 -5.24 -0.37
C MET A 62 -12.31 -6.00 -1.58
N GLY A 63 -11.94 -7.27 -1.76
CA GLY A 63 -12.52 -8.13 -2.80
C GLY A 63 -14.03 -8.28 -2.62
N ARG A 64 -14.48 -8.61 -1.40
CA ARG A 64 -15.91 -8.69 -1.09
C ARG A 64 -16.65 -7.37 -1.24
N TRP A 65 -15.97 -6.24 -0.97
CA TRP A 65 -16.56 -4.92 -1.17
C TRP A 65 -16.68 -4.60 -2.67
N SER A 66 -15.65 -4.89 -3.45
CA SER A 66 -15.65 -4.78 -4.92
C SER A 66 -16.78 -5.58 -5.56
N ASP A 67 -17.04 -6.80 -5.08
CA ASP A 67 -18.13 -7.64 -5.59
C ASP A 67 -19.53 -7.01 -5.38
N ARG A 68 -19.67 -6.11 -4.39
CA ARG A 68 -20.95 -5.48 -4.05
C ARG A 68 -21.18 -4.13 -4.72
N VAL A 69 -20.16 -3.29 -4.79
CA VAL A 69 -20.29 -1.90 -5.28
C VAL A 69 -19.52 -1.63 -6.58
N GLY A 70 -18.87 -2.66 -7.13
CA GLY A 70 -17.96 -2.54 -8.25
C GLY A 70 -16.55 -2.10 -7.83
N VAL A 71 -15.59 -2.27 -8.74
CA VAL A 71 -14.15 -2.11 -8.47
C VAL A 71 -13.70 -0.66 -8.21
N GLY A 72 -14.46 0.33 -8.69
CA GLY A 72 -14.03 1.73 -8.66
C GLY A 72 -13.91 2.32 -7.25
N TRP A 73 -14.87 2.04 -6.37
CA TRP A 73 -14.90 2.57 -5.00
C TRP A 73 -13.79 1.99 -4.11
N PRO A 74 -13.56 0.66 -4.08
CA PRO A 74 -12.44 0.09 -3.35
C PRO A 74 -11.09 0.61 -3.82
N ILE A 75 -10.87 0.74 -5.14
CA ILE A 75 -9.62 1.30 -5.69
C ILE A 75 -9.40 2.73 -5.20
N ALA A 76 -10.43 3.59 -5.24
CA ALA A 76 -10.29 4.97 -4.78
C ALA A 76 -9.99 5.04 -3.28
N CYS A 77 -10.65 4.21 -2.48
CA CYS A 77 -10.41 4.12 -1.04
C CYS A 77 -8.98 3.65 -0.73
N GLY A 78 -8.51 2.59 -1.38
CA GLY A 78 -7.15 2.07 -1.23
C GLY A 78 -6.09 3.08 -1.65
N ALA A 79 -6.26 3.74 -2.79
CA ALA A 79 -5.36 4.79 -3.26
C ALA A 79 -5.26 5.95 -2.25
N CYS A 80 -6.39 6.42 -1.70
CA CYS A 80 -6.39 7.45 -0.66
C CYS A 80 -5.72 6.96 0.63
N SER A 81 -5.98 5.72 1.05
CA SER A 81 -5.39 5.14 2.26
C SER A 81 -3.87 5.00 2.15
N ILE A 82 -3.38 4.50 1.01
CA ILE A 82 -1.94 4.37 0.73
C ILE A 82 -1.27 5.75 0.71
N ALA A 83 -1.89 6.75 0.07
CA ALA A 83 -1.34 8.11 0.02
C ALA A 83 -1.22 8.72 1.42
N LEU A 84 -2.27 8.60 2.24
CA LEU A 84 -2.27 9.08 3.63
C LEU A 84 -1.26 8.32 4.49
N GLY A 85 -1.21 7.00 4.36
CA GLY A 85 -0.26 6.14 5.07
C GLY A 85 1.19 6.46 4.72
N GLY A 86 1.49 6.68 3.44
CA GLY A 86 2.83 7.06 2.98
C GLY A 86 3.27 8.43 3.51
N LEU A 87 2.38 9.43 3.50
CA LEU A 87 2.67 10.75 4.06
C LEU A 87 2.92 10.71 5.57
N TRP A 88 2.12 9.92 6.29
CA TRP A 88 2.28 9.76 7.74
C TRP A 88 3.55 8.98 8.08
N ALA A 89 3.83 7.88 7.37
CA ALA A 89 5.06 7.12 7.53
C ALA A 89 6.31 7.97 7.24
N GLY A 90 6.25 8.87 6.26
CA GLY A 90 7.34 9.81 5.95
C GLY A 90 7.63 10.84 7.04
N HIS A 91 6.67 11.11 7.93
CA HIS A 91 6.83 12.03 9.08
C HIS A 91 6.95 11.30 10.42
N ALA A 92 7.00 9.96 10.41
CA ALA A 92 6.99 9.16 11.63
C ALA A 92 8.17 9.51 12.54
N GLN A 93 7.89 9.94 13.77
CA GLN A 93 8.91 10.23 14.80
C GLN A 93 9.10 9.05 15.75
N SER A 94 8.18 8.10 15.71
CA SER A 94 8.18 6.93 16.59
C SER A 94 8.01 5.64 15.79
N SER A 95 8.55 4.55 16.33
CA SER A 95 8.51 3.24 15.67
C SER A 95 7.07 2.77 15.42
N TRP A 96 6.18 2.99 16.40
CA TRP A 96 4.80 2.53 16.31
C TRP A 96 4.02 3.25 15.20
N GLU A 97 4.30 4.54 14.93
CA GLU A 97 3.69 5.29 13.82
C GLU A 97 4.03 4.62 12.48
N LEU A 98 5.29 4.22 12.30
CA LEU A 98 5.73 3.50 11.11
C LEU A 98 5.01 2.14 10.97
N LEU A 99 4.91 1.38 12.07
CA LEU A 99 4.23 0.09 12.11
C LEU A 99 2.73 0.22 11.77
N VAL A 100 2.03 1.19 12.39
CA VAL A 100 0.59 1.41 12.18
C VAL A 100 0.32 1.91 10.77
N ALA A 101 1.09 2.89 10.29
CA ALA A 101 0.92 3.41 8.93
C ALA A 101 1.12 2.30 7.88
N ASN A 102 2.14 1.46 8.03
CA ASN A 102 2.41 0.36 7.10
C ASN A 102 1.39 -0.78 7.23
N GLY A 103 1.10 -1.24 8.45
CA GLY A 103 0.21 -2.39 8.66
C GLY A 103 -1.26 -2.10 8.35
N LEU A 104 -1.78 -0.97 8.84
CA LEU A 104 -3.20 -0.64 8.74
C LEU A 104 -3.52 0.17 7.49
N LEU A 105 -2.85 1.30 7.27
CA LEU A 105 -3.23 2.20 6.18
C LEU A 105 -2.74 1.70 4.82
N ILE A 106 -1.46 1.32 4.74
CA ILE A 106 -0.86 0.85 3.48
C ILE A 106 -1.19 -0.62 3.23
N GLY A 107 -1.21 -1.46 4.27
CA GLY A 107 -1.50 -2.89 4.17
C GLY A 107 -2.99 -3.21 4.16
N LEU A 108 -3.68 -3.02 5.28
CA LEU A 108 -5.07 -3.51 5.46
C LEU A 108 -6.09 -2.75 4.62
N LEU A 109 -5.96 -1.42 4.52
CA LEU A 109 -6.92 -0.55 3.85
C LEU A 109 -6.47 -0.11 2.44
N GLY A 110 -5.23 -0.40 2.07
CA GLY A 110 -4.64 -0.06 0.77
C GLY A 110 -4.92 -1.12 -0.29
#